data_AF-Q6VFI7-F1
#
_entry.id   AF-Q6VFI7-F1
#
_cell.length_a   1.000
_cell.length_b   1.000
_cell.length_c   1.000
_cell.angle_alpha   90.00
_cell.angle_beta   90.00
_cell.angle_gamma   90.00
#
_symmetry.space_group_name_H-M   'P 1'
#
loop_
_entity.id
_entity.type
_entity.pdbx_description
1 polymer ?
#
loop_
_entity_poly.entity_id
_entity_poly.type
_entity_poly.pdbx_seq_one_letter_code
_entity_poly.pdbx_strand_id
1 'polypeptide(L)'
;KGRSVTPDDLFESLQVAASEDAVLPLSLDVGTIMRPWIFQSGYPVVTVTLSNGELTFMQEHFLYRGSVVTSDRTWWIPITYHVHQSVGTVQSQQFWMPQGTSQVSLEQGDLMDGFIVVNPQQTGYYRVNYDENLWIRLIAKLSSDPSIVSPISRGQLLDDCFKL
;
A
#
# COMPACT_ATOMS: atom_id res chain seq x y z
N LYS A 1 22.69 0.68 -34.15
CA LYS A 1 23.28 1.76 -33.33
C LYS A 1 22.50 1.82 -32.02
N GLY A 2 23.14 1.67 -30.86
CA GLY A 2 22.48 1.90 -29.57
C GLY A 2 22.45 3.40 -29.26
N ARG A 3 21.28 3.92 -28.86
CA ARG A 3 21.16 5.24 -28.24
C ARG A 3 21.13 5.05 -26.72
N SER A 4 21.69 6.00 -25.97
CA SER A 4 21.46 6.07 -24.53
C SER A 4 20.00 6.40 -24.24
N VAL A 5 19.50 5.97 -23.10
CA VAL A 5 18.11 6.18 -22.66
C VAL A 5 18.08 6.82 -21.29
N THR A 6 16.99 7.52 -20.99
CA THR A 6 16.68 8.11 -19.69
C THR A 6 15.49 7.38 -19.04
N PRO A 7 15.19 7.66 -17.74
CA PRO A 7 13.94 7.16 -17.14
C PRO A 7 12.69 7.58 -17.90
N ASP A 8 12.69 8.76 -18.54
CA ASP A 8 11.54 9.22 -19.33
C ASP A 8 11.29 8.34 -20.56
N ASP A 9 12.35 7.87 -21.25
CA ASP A 9 12.19 6.90 -22.36
C ASP A 9 11.49 5.61 -21.90
N LEU A 10 11.77 5.16 -20.67
CA LEU A 10 11.10 3.98 -20.08
C LEU A 10 9.64 4.28 -19.77
N PHE A 11 9.34 5.43 -19.17
CA PHE A 11 7.97 5.82 -18.81
C PHE A 11 7.09 5.98 -20.05
N GLU A 12 7.61 6.59 -21.11
CA GLU A 12 6.93 6.70 -22.40
C GLU A 12 6.62 5.31 -22.99
N SER A 13 7.60 4.41 -22.97
CA SER A 13 7.42 3.05 -23.50
C SER A 13 6.34 2.27 -22.72
N LEU A 14 6.34 2.39 -21.38
CA LEU A 14 5.31 1.78 -20.54
C LEU A 14 3.95 2.46 -20.70
N GLN A 15 3.91 3.77 -20.92
CA GLN A 15 2.67 4.52 -21.15
C GLN A 15 1.97 4.06 -22.43
N VAL A 16 2.71 3.76 -23.50
CA VAL A 16 2.14 3.21 -24.74
C VAL A 16 1.39 1.91 -24.43
N ALA A 17 2.06 0.95 -23.80
CA ALA A 17 1.43 -0.33 -23.42
C ALA A 17 0.24 -0.14 -22.45
N ALA A 18 0.39 0.72 -21.44
CA ALA A 18 -0.68 0.99 -20.48
C ALA A 18 -1.92 1.63 -21.11
N SER A 19 -1.73 2.42 -22.18
CA SER A 19 -2.81 3.04 -22.94
C SER A 19 -3.52 2.03 -23.85
N GLU A 20 -2.77 1.08 -24.43
CA GLU A 20 -3.32 -0.02 -25.24
C GLU A 20 -4.18 -0.96 -24.39
N ASP A 21 -3.71 -1.31 -23.18
CA ASP A 21 -4.40 -2.24 -22.29
C ASP A 21 -5.48 -1.56 -21.41
N ALA A 22 -5.57 -0.22 -21.45
CA ALA A 22 -6.49 0.59 -20.64
C ALA A 22 -6.44 0.27 -19.12
N VAL A 23 -5.24 0.00 -18.60
CA VAL A 23 -5.01 -0.45 -17.21
C VAL A 23 -4.89 0.69 -16.20
N LEU A 24 -4.69 1.93 -16.66
CA LEU A 24 -4.63 3.13 -15.82
C LEU A 24 -5.86 4.02 -16.05
N PRO A 25 -6.32 4.76 -15.03
CA PRO A 25 -7.30 5.83 -15.22
C PRO A 25 -6.81 6.82 -16.29
N LEU A 26 -7.72 7.31 -17.14
CA LEU A 26 -7.38 8.21 -18.26
C LEU A 26 -6.64 9.49 -17.83
N SER A 27 -6.79 9.91 -16.58
CA SER A 27 -6.16 11.09 -16.01
C SER A 27 -4.76 10.84 -15.43
N LEU A 28 -4.26 9.60 -15.47
CA LEU A 28 -3.02 9.20 -14.81
C LEU A 28 -2.04 8.59 -15.81
N ASP A 29 -0.85 9.18 -15.90
CA ASP A 29 0.24 8.67 -16.73
C ASP A 29 1.36 8.03 -15.88
N VAL A 30 2.09 7.10 -16.49
CA VAL A 30 3.18 6.35 -15.86
C VAL A 30 4.27 7.28 -15.34
N GLY A 31 4.59 8.35 -16.07
CA GLY A 31 5.61 9.31 -15.66
C GLY A 31 5.23 10.00 -14.35
N THR A 32 3.99 10.47 -14.24
CA THR A 32 3.44 11.09 -13.03
C THR A 32 3.48 10.14 -11.83
N ILE A 33 3.16 8.85 -12.03
CA ILE A 33 3.27 7.85 -10.95
C ILE A 33 4.72 7.66 -10.53
N MET A 34 5.62 7.43 -11.50
CA MET A 34 6.98 6.94 -11.23
C MET A 34 7.95 8.01 -10.74
N ARG A 35 7.79 9.27 -11.16
CA ARG A 35 8.70 10.37 -10.78
C ARG A 35 8.89 10.50 -9.26
N PRO A 36 7.82 10.50 -8.42
CA PRO A 36 7.94 10.41 -6.97
C PRO A 36 8.81 9.28 -6.45
N TRP A 37 8.67 8.08 -7.02
CA TRP A 37 9.38 6.88 -6.56
C TRP A 37 10.88 6.91 -6.89
N ILE A 38 11.28 7.62 -7.95
CA ILE A 38 12.68 7.64 -8.40
C ILE A 38 13.44 8.90 -7.99
N PHE A 39 12.76 10.03 -7.84
CA PHE A 39 13.41 11.33 -7.58
C PHE A 39 13.23 11.82 -6.14
N GLN A 40 12.32 11.23 -5.36
CA GLN A 40 12.20 11.54 -3.94
C GLN A 40 12.98 10.51 -3.11
N SER A 41 13.78 10.99 -2.16
CA SER A 41 14.46 10.10 -1.22
C SER A 41 13.47 9.50 -0.22
N GLY A 42 13.66 8.22 0.13
CA GLY A 42 12.78 7.50 1.05
C GLY A 42 11.60 6.83 0.34
N TYR A 43 10.59 6.47 1.10
CA TYR A 43 9.35 5.83 0.63
C TYR A 43 8.23 6.07 1.65
N PRO A 44 6.95 5.83 1.31
CA PRO A 44 5.87 6.04 2.27
C PRO A 44 5.74 4.88 3.26
N VAL A 45 5.34 5.21 4.48
CA VAL A 45 4.58 4.30 5.34
C VAL A 45 3.10 4.60 5.16
N VAL A 46 2.28 3.56 5.04
CA VAL A 46 0.83 3.66 4.98
C VAL A 46 0.26 3.15 6.30
N THR A 47 -0.24 4.06 7.12
CA THR A 47 -0.92 3.76 8.38
C THR A 47 -2.41 3.55 8.12
N VAL A 48 -2.94 2.42 8.56
CA VAL A 48 -4.33 2.05 8.40
C VAL A 48 -5.05 2.06 9.73
N THR A 49 -6.15 2.80 9.80
CA THR A 49 -6.99 2.88 10.99
C THR A 49 -8.43 2.50 10.66
N LEU A 50 -9.13 1.93 11.64
CA LEU A 50 -10.54 1.56 11.53
C LEU A 50 -11.34 2.32 12.58
N SER A 51 -12.30 3.12 12.14
CA SER A 51 -13.21 3.84 13.03
C SER A 51 -14.62 3.86 12.45
N ASN A 52 -15.63 3.49 13.25
CA ASN A 52 -17.05 3.51 12.86
C ASN A 52 -17.37 2.77 11.53
N GLY A 53 -16.64 1.70 11.20
CA GLY A 53 -16.82 0.93 9.96
C GLY A 53 -16.17 1.56 8.73
N GLU A 54 -15.36 2.60 8.90
CA GLU A 54 -14.59 3.27 7.86
C GLU A 54 -13.10 2.96 8.03
N LEU A 55 -12.47 2.53 6.94
CA LEU A 55 -11.02 2.35 6.87
C LEU A 55 -10.37 3.62 6.35
N THR A 56 -9.41 4.11 7.10
CA THR A 56 -8.61 5.26 6.75
C THR A 56 -7.19 4.80 6.43
N PHE A 57 -6.69 5.16 5.25
CA PHE A 57 -5.32 4.93 4.81
C PHE A 57 -4.59 6.28 4.78
N MET A 58 -3.54 6.42 5.59
CA MET A 58 -2.76 7.64 5.71
C MET A 58 -1.31 7.39 5.27
N GLN A 59 -0.79 8.19 4.34
CA GLN A 59 0.59 8.10 3.90
C GLN A 59 1.48 9.13 4.59
N GLU A 60 2.65 8.69 5.04
CA GLU A 60 3.66 9.54 5.66
C GLU A 60 5.05 9.21 5.12
N HIS A 61 5.94 10.20 5.06
CA HIS A 61 7.29 10.03 4.54
C HIS A 61 8.18 9.28 5.54
N PHE A 62 8.63 8.08 5.16
CA PHE A 62 9.54 7.26 5.94
C PHE A 62 10.99 7.32 5.40
N LEU A 63 11.94 7.55 6.30
CA LEU A 63 13.38 7.48 6.01
C LEU A 63 14.00 6.29 6.75
N TYR A 64 14.94 5.60 6.09
CA TYR A 64 15.62 4.39 6.58
C TYR A 64 16.26 4.51 7.99
N ARG A 65 16.48 5.72 8.50
CA ARG A 65 16.92 5.95 9.89
C ARG A 65 15.80 5.75 10.93
N GLY A 66 14.66 5.19 10.54
CA GLY A 66 13.54 4.88 11.44
C GLY A 66 12.78 6.12 11.88
N SER A 67 12.86 7.21 11.12
CA SER A 67 12.15 8.45 11.41
C SER A 67 11.09 8.67 10.36
N VAL A 68 9.82 8.62 10.77
CA VAL A 68 8.75 9.32 10.06
C VAL A 68 9.07 10.81 10.18
N VAL A 69 9.17 11.49 9.04
CA VAL A 69 9.49 12.91 8.99
C VAL A 69 8.29 13.71 8.55
N THR A 70 8.10 14.88 9.17
CA THR A 70 7.11 15.84 8.68
C THR A 70 7.56 16.33 7.31
N SER A 71 6.85 15.91 6.28
CA SER A 71 7.09 16.28 4.89
C SER A 71 5.76 16.30 4.15
N ASP A 72 5.67 17.19 3.17
CA ASP A 72 4.61 17.27 2.17
C ASP A 72 4.77 16.23 1.04
N ARG A 73 5.83 15.41 1.09
CA ARG A 73 6.12 14.37 0.13
C ARG A 73 5.09 13.25 0.20
N THR A 74 4.49 13.00 -0.96
CA THR A 74 3.47 11.98 -1.16
C THR A 74 3.75 11.27 -2.49
N TRP A 75 3.17 10.09 -2.62
CA TRP A 75 3.29 9.22 -3.78
C TRP A 75 1.91 8.86 -4.32
N TRP A 76 1.88 8.53 -5.61
CA TRP A 76 0.82 7.70 -6.16
C TRP A 76 1.07 6.26 -5.76
N ILE A 77 0.22 5.70 -4.89
CA ILE A 77 0.40 4.36 -4.33
C ILE A 77 -0.74 3.45 -4.78
N PRO A 78 -0.46 2.33 -5.49
CA PRO A 78 -1.46 1.30 -5.74
C PRO A 78 -1.66 0.50 -4.45
N ILE A 79 -2.71 0.83 -3.70
CA ILE A 79 -3.05 0.12 -2.47
C ILE A 79 -3.87 -1.11 -2.84
N THR A 80 -3.36 -2.28 -2.48
CA THR A 80 -4.12 -3.54 -2.47
C THR A 80 -4.26 -4.00 -1.04
N TYR A 81 -5.44 -4.47 -0.66
CA TYR A 81 -5.65 -5.04 0.67
C TYR A 81 -6.69 -6.17 0.63
N HIS A 82 -6.51 -7.11 1.53
CA HIS A 82 -7.41 -8.24 1.74
C HIS A 82 -8.18 -8.05 3.02
N VAL A 83 -9.50 -8.17 2.93
CA VAL A 83 -10.41 -8.17 4.06
C VAL A 83 -10.80 -9.61 4.37
N HIS A 84 -10.39 -10.09 5.54
CA HIS A 84 -10.71 -11.42 6.03
C HIS A 84 -11.90 -11.34 6.98
N GLN A 85 -13.08 -11.74 6.51
CA GLN A 85 -14.29 -11.76 7.34
C GLN A 85 -14.33 -13.00 8.24
N SER A 86 -15.10 -12.94 9.33
CA SER A 86 -15.26 -14.04 10.29
C SER A 86 -15.81 -15.33 9.68
N VAL A 87 -16.59 -15.22 8.59
CA VAL A 87 -17.16 -16.34 7.84
C VAL A 87 -16.18 -17.03 6.88
N GLY A 88 -14.88 -16.69 6.94
CA GLY A 88 -13.83 -17.28 6.12
C GLY A 88 -13.76 -16.73 4.68
N THR A 89 -14.60 -15.75 4.34
CA THR A 89 -14.55 -15.06 3.04
C THR A 89 -13.42 -14.04 3.04
N VAL A 90 -12.60 -14.07 1.99
CA VAL A 90 -11.55 -13.09 1.75
C VAL A 90 -11.93 -12.23 0.55
N GLN A 91 -12.02 -10.92 0.75
CA GLN A 91 -12.29 -9.96 -0.33
C GLN A 91 -11.00 -9.19 -0.63
N SER A 92 -10.58 -9.20 -1.89
CA SER A 92 -9.48 -8.37 -2.36
C SER A 92 -10.03 -7.05 -2.88
N GLN A 93 -9.51 -5.94 -2.37
CA GLN A 93 -9.85 -4.59 -2.80
C GLN A 93 -8.58 -3.86 -3.23
N GLN A 94 -8.74 -2.96 -4.20
CA GLN A 94 -7.65 -2.16 -4.72
C GLN A 94 -8.11 -0.73 -5.03
N PHE A 95 -7.25 0.24 -4.78
CA PHE A 95 -7.44 1.61 -5.22
C PHE A 95 -6.10 2.32 -5.37
N TRP A 96 -6.12 3.45 -6.07
CA TRP A 96 -4.95 4.33 -6.15
C TRP A 96 -5.08 5.44 -5.10
N MET A 97 -4.10 5.52 -4.20
CA MET A 97 -3.95 6.67 -3.31
C MET A 97 -3.28 7.81 -4.09
N PRO A 98 -3.94 8.98 -4.25
CA PRO A 98 -3.39 10.07 -5.04
C PRO A 98 -2.18 10.76 -4.41
N GLN A 99 -1.26 11.22 -5.25
CA GLN A 99 -0.24 12.17 -4.82
C GLN A 99 -0.89 13.50 -4.42
N GLY A 100 -0.36 14.13 -3.38
CA GLY A 100 -0.93 15.34 -2.76
C GLY A 100 -2.03 15.03 -1.75
N THR A 101 -2.47 13.78 -1.64
CA THR A 101 -3.48 13.32 -0.68
C THR A 101 -2.82 12.53 0.43
N SER A 102 -2.80 13.08 1.64
CA SER A 102 -2.23 12.41 2.82
C SER A 102 -3.13 11.29 3.35
N GLN A 103 -4.44 11.33 3.07
CA GLN A 103 -5.40 10.37 3.62
C GLN A 103 -6.52 10.05 2.63
N VAL A 104 -6.88 8.76 2.51
CA VAL A 104 -8.07 8.28 1.81
C VAL A 104 -8.89 7.43 2.77
N SER A 105 -10.19 7.68 2.84
CA SER A 105 -11.11 6.89 3.64
C SER A 105 -12.11 6.14 2.77
N LEU A 106 -12.39 4.89 3.13
CA LEU A 106 -13.26 3.98 2.39
C LEU A 106 -14.24 3.31 3.36
N GLU A 107 -15.51 3.25 2.98
CA GLU A 107 -16.49 2.45 3.70
C GLU A 107 -16.13 0.97 3.62
N GLN A 108 -15.94 0.33 4.77
CA GLN A 108 -15.66 -1.09 4.86
C GLN A 108 -16.86 -1.88 5.42
N GLY A 109 -17.69 -1.23 6.23
CA GLY A 109 -18.71 -1.89 7.03
C GLY A 109 -18.12 -2.54 8.28
N ASP A 110 -18.94 -3.31 8.99
CA ASP A 110 -18.52 -3.97 10.22
C ASP A 110 -17.64 -5.18 9.93
N LEU A 111 -16.38 -5.10 10.37
CA LEU A 111 -15.43 -6.20 10.28
C LEU A 111 -15.70 -7.31 11.30
N MET A 112 -16.58 -7.11 12.29
CA MET A 112 -16.87 -8.06 13.37
C MET A 112 -15.56 -8.54 14.02
N ASP A 113 -15.25 -9.84 13.97
CA ASP A 113 -13.98 -10.46 14.42
C ASP A 113 -12.97 -10.70 13.27
N GLY A 114 -13.16 -10.03 12.14
CA GLY A 114 -12.30 -10.06 10.96
C GLY A 114 -11.06 -9.19 11.11
N PHE A 115 -10.15 -9.32 10.14
CA PHE A 115 -8.89 -8.58 10.08
C PHE A 115 -8.54 -8.20 8.64
N ILE A 116 -7.55 -7.33 8.47
CA ILE A 116 -7.13 -6.82 7.17
C ILE A 116 -5.63 -7.02 6.99
N VAL A 117 -5.22 -7.35 5.77
CA VAL A 117 -3.81 -7.38 5.35
C VAL A 117 -3.65 -6.46 4.16
N VAL A 118 -2.86 -5.39 4.32
CA VAL A 118 -2.55 -4.43 3.27
C VAL A 118 -1.19 -4.76 2.65
N ASN A 119 -1.05 -4.47 1.35
CA ASN A 119 0.10 -4.85 0.54
C ASN A 119 0.38 -6.36 0.56
N PRO A 120 -0.62 -7.23 0.32
CA PRO A 120 -0.40 -8.67 0.36
C PRO A 120 0.72 -9.06 -0.62
N GLN A 121 1.58 -9.99 -0.20
CA GLN A 121 2.81 -10.40 -0.91
C GLN A 121 3.85 -9.29 -1.12
N GLN A 122 3.71 -8.13 -0.46
CA GLN A 122 4.66 -7.03 -0.51
C GLN A 122 4.96 -6.55 -1.95
N THR A 123 3.94 -6.51 -2.80
CA THR A 123 4.09 -6.13 -4.21
C THR A 123 4.37 -4.63 -4.40
N GLY A 124 3.90 -3.80 -3.46
CA GLY A 124 4.17 -2.37 -3.41
C GLY A 124 5.41 -2.03 -2.58
N TYR A 125 6.16 -1.01 -3.01
CA TYR A 125 7.36 -0.54 -2.31
C TYR A 125 7.03 0.46 -1.18
N TYR A 126 6.26 0.02 -0.19
CA TYR A 126 5.88 0.83 0.97
C TYR A 126 5.69 -0.06 2.19
N ARG A 127 5.83 0.53 3.38
CA ARG A 127 5.57 -0.14 4.66
C ARG A 127 4.13 0.04 5.06
N VAL A 128 3.62 -0.88 5.86
CA VAL A 128 2.26 -0.79 6.41
C VAL A 128 2.32 -0.71 7.92
N ASN A 129 1.60 0.26 8.47
CA ASN A 129 1.25 0.28 9.88
C ASN A 129 -0.25 0.08 10.04
N TYR A 130 -0.67 -0.45 11.18
CA TYR A 130 -2.06 -0.57 11.56
C TYR A 130 -2.28 0.12 12.91
N ASP A 131 -3.52 0.55 13.19
CA ASP A 131 -3.87 0.91 14.56
C ASP A 131 -3.76 -0.30 15.51
N GLU A 132 -3.76 -0.02 16.81
CA GLU A 132 -3.61 -1.04 17.85
C GLU A 132 -4.68 -2.13 17.75
N ASN A 133 -5.92 -1.78 17.40
CA ASN A 133 -7.04 -2.73 17.31
C ASN A 133 -6.83 -3.72 16.17
N LEU A 134 -6.48 -3.22 14.99
CA LEU A 134 -6.16 -4.02 13.82
C LEU A 134 -4.92 -4.90 14.04
N TRP A 135 -3.88 -4.37 14.72
CA TRP A 135 -2.73 -5.18 15.13
C TRP A 135 -3.11 -6.33 16.06
N ILE A 136 -3.91 -6.07 17.10
CA ILE A 136 -4.38 -7.11 18.03
C ILE A 136 -5.16 -8.20 17.29
N ARG A 137 -6.05 -7.82 16.35
CA ARG A 137 -6.80 -8.77 15.52
C ARG A 137 -5.88 -9.64 14.66
N LEU A 138 -4.90 -9.02 13.99
CA LEU A 138 -3.89 -9.72 13.19
C LEU A 138 -3.10 -10.72 14.04
N ILE A 139 -2.60 -10.30 15.20
CA ILE A 139 -1.83 -11.13 16.13
C ILE A 139 -2.67 -12.32 16.61
N ALA A 140 -3.92 -12.09 17.02
CA ALA A 140 -4.80 -13.15 17.49
C ALA A 140 -5.04 -14.21 16.41
N LYS A 141 -5.32 -13.77 15.17
CA LYS A 141 -5.60 -14.67 14.05
C LYS A 141 -4.36 -15.47 13.64
N LEU A 142 -3.21 -14.80 13.50
CA LEU A 142 -1.94 -15.46 13.18
C LEU A 142 -1.45 -16.41 14.27
N SER A 143 -1.75 -16.12 15.55
CA SER A 143 -1.43 -17.02 16.66
C SER A 143 -2.28 -18.29 16.63
N SER A 144 -3.53 -18.18 16.18
CA SER A 144 -4.42 -19.35 16.04
C SER A 144 -4.12 -20.20 14.81
N ASP A 145 -3.92 -19.56 13.66
CA ASP A 145 -3.59 -20.22 12.41
C ASP A 145 -2.77 -19.25 11.53
N PRO A 146 -1.44 -19.40 11.47
CA PRO A 146 -0.62 -18.54 10.65
C PRO A 146 -0.87 -18.77 9.15
N SER A 147 -1.37 -19.94 8.74
CA SER A 147 -1.50 -20.32 7.32
C SER A 147 -2.51 -19.48 6.55
N ILE A 148 -3.41 -18.79 7.24
CA ILE A 148 -4.40 -17.86 6.67
C ILE A 148 -3.76 -16.64 5.97
N VAL A 149 -2.50 -16.32 6.29
CA VAL A 149 -1.72 -15.27 5.63
C VAL A 149 -0.50 -15.90 4.95
N SER A 150 -0.19 -15.47 3.73
CA SER A 150 0.94 -16.00 2.96
C SER A 150 2.29 -15.82 3.70
N PRO A 151 3.27 -16.71 3.48
CA PRO A 151 4.59 -16.58 4.11
C PRO A 151 5.27 -15.23 3.86
N ILE A 152 5.13 -14.67 2.64
CA ILE A 152 5.70 -13.37 2.27
C ILE A 152 5.04 -12.25 3.08
N SER A 153 3.71 -12.23 3.13
CA SER A 153 2.97 -11.24 3.93
C SER A 153 3.28 -11.34 5.42
N ARG A 154 3.46 -12.54 5.97
CA ARG A 154 3.89 -12.68 7.38
C ARG A 154 5.29 -12.13 7.61
N GLY A 155 6.20 -12.35 6.66
CA GLY A 155 7.56 -11.77 6.69
C GLY A 155 7.52 -10.24 6.66
N GLN A 156 6.67 -9.66 5.81
CA GLN A 156 6.43 -8.22 5.75
C GLN A 156 5.91 -7.67 7.08
N LEU A 157 4.87 -8.27 7.67
CA LEU A 157 4.30 -7.83 8.95
C LEU A 157 5.36 -7.81 10.05
N LEU A 158 6.25 -8.81 10.07
CA LEU A 158 7.35 -8.88 11.03
C LEU A 158 8.38 -7.76 10.78
N ASP A 159 8.84 -7.59 9.53
CA ASP A 159 9.82 -6.53 9.20
C ASP A 159 9.26 -5.13 9.48
N ASP A 160 8.00 -4.88 9.12
CA ASP A 160 7.32 -3.60 9.38
C ASP A 160 7.23 -3.32 10.88
N CYS A 161 6.83 -4.30 11.70
CA CYS A 161 6.73 -4.13 13.15
C CYS A 161 8.06 -3.77 13.84
N PHE A 162 9.21 -4.22 13.30
CA PHE A 162 10.52 -3.87 13.88
C PHE A 162 11.07 -2.52 13.42
N LYS A 163 10.44 -1.90 12.41
CA LYS A 163 10.94 -0.68 11.76
C LYS A 163 10.09 0.55 12.06
N LEU A 164 8.90 0.35 12.62
CA LEU A 164 7.90 1.37 12.91
C LEU A 164 7.77 1.63 14.42
#